data_AF-A0A6N2KX03-F1
#
_entry.id   AF-A0A6N2KX03-F1
#
_cell.length_a   1.000
_cell.length_b   1.000
_cell.length_c   1.000
_cell.angle_alpha   90.00
_cell.angle_beta   90.00
_cell.angle_gamma   90.00
#
_symmetry.space_group_name_H-M   'P 1'
#
loop_
_entity.id
_entity.type
_entity.pdbx_description
1 polymer ?
#
loop_
_entity_poly.entity_id
_entity_poly.type
_entity_poly.pdbx_seq_one_letter_code
_entity_poly.pdbx_strand_id
1 'polypeptide(L)'
;MAFSASFFVANQCFPPFSEAPRISSPCSTKRFFVRSSVSNSEDCEESKVIKKAQDCWKIDFSSGEKPPTPLLDTINYPVHMDNLSTQDLERLASELRTDIVYSVAKTGGHLSSSLGVVELAVALHHVFNTPEDKIIWDVGHQAYPHKILTGRRSRMHTIRKTSGLAGFPKRDESVHDAFGAGHSSTSISAGLGMAVARDLLGKSNHVISVIGDGAMTAGQAYEAMNNAGFLDSNLIVILNDNKQVSLPTATLDGPATPVGALSSTLTKLQASTKFRKLRDAAKLLQR
;
A
#
# COMPACT_ATOMS: atom_id res chain seq x y z
N MET A 1 -51.53 -3.55 -21.81
CA MET A 1 -51.38 -4.08 -20.43
C MET A 1 -50.90 -2.93 -19.57
N ALA A 2 -51.53 -2.76 -18.41
CA ALA A 2 -51.53 -1.53 -17.61
C ALA A 2 -50.20 -1.24 -16.91
N PHE A 3 -49.91 0.06 -16.75
CA PHE A 3 -48.91 0.63 -15.85
C PHE A 3 -49.29 0.38 -14.39
N SER A 4 -48.28 0.15 -13.54
CA SER A 4 -48.40 0.35 -12.10
C SER A 4 -47.12 1.02 -11.59
N ALA A 5 -47.21 2.32 -11.30
CA ALA A 5 -46.23 3.07 -10.56
C ALA A 5 -46.66 3.11 -9.09
N SER A 6 -45.80 2.65 -8.19
CA SER A 6 -46.03 2.76 -6.75
C SER A 6 -45.26 3.98 -6.22
N PHE A 7 -46.00 5.01 -5.85
CA PHE A 7 -45.51 6.13 -5.04
C PHE A 7 -45.38 5.66 -3.59
N PHE A 8 -44.18 5.75 -3.02
CA PHE A 8 -43.99 5.70 -1.58
C PHE A 8 -43.78 7.13 -1.05
N VAL A 9 -44.77 7.61 -0.31
CA VAL A 9 -44.63 8.77 0.58
C VAL A 9 -44.06 8.23 1.90
N ALA A 10 -42.87 8.67 2.28
CA ALA A 10 -42.35 8.48 3.62
C ALA A 10 -42.12 9.86 4.26
N ASN A 11 -43.17 10.33 4.93
CA ASN A 11 -43.08 11.35 5.95
C ASN A 11 -42.41 10.70 7.16
N GLN A 12 -41.17 11.07 7.49
CA GLN A 12 -40.64 11.00 8.85
C GLN A 12 -39.37 11.85 8.96
N CYS A 13 -39.50 12.90 9.77
CA CYS A 13 -38.46 13.83 10.17
C CYS A 13 -37.56 13.11 11.18
N PHE A 14 -36.27 12.92 10.86
CA PHE A 14 -35.27 12.42 11.81
C PHE A 14 -34.73 13.60 12.63
N PRO A 15 -34.62 13.50 13.96
CA PRO A 15 -34.02 14.56 14.77
C PRO A 15 -32.50 14.64 14.52
N PRO A 16 -31.89 15.82 14.56
CA PRO A 16 -30.44 15.95 14.57
C PRO A 16 -29.92 15.66 15.98
N PHE A 17 -28.69 15.16 16.06
CA PHE A 17 -27.87 14.94 17.27
C PHE A 17 -28.08 13.60 18.01
N SER A 18 -27.09 12.72 17.83
CA SER A 18 -26.55 11.90 18.91
C SER A 18 -25.03 12.09 18.89
N GLU A 19 -24.46 12.63 19.97
CA GLU A 19 -23.00 12.64 20.18
C GLU A 19 -22.47 11.20 20.18
N ALA A 20 -21.32 10.98 19.53
CA ALA A 20 -20.63 9.70 19.57
C ALA A 20 -19.98 9.50 20.96
N PRO A 21 -20.14 8.32 21.60
CA PRO A 21 -19.51 8.06 22.89
C PRO A 21 -17.99 7.91 22.72
N ARG A 22 -17.22 8.73 23.45
CA ARG A 22 -15.76 8.54 23.59
C ARG A 22 -15.51 7.30 24.44
N ILE A 23 -15.00 6.24 23.83
CA ILE A 23 -14.53 5.06 24.55
C ILE A 23 -13.02 5.19 24.78
N SER A 24 -12.64 5.41 26.04
CA SER A 24 -11.28 5.25 26.54
C SER A 24 -11.05 3.79 26.92
N SER A 25 -10.18 3.08 26.19
CA SER A 25 -9.71 1.75 26.60
C SER A 25 -8.18 1.76 26.77
N PRO A 26 -7.64 1.25 27.89
CA PRO A 26 -6.20 1.20 28.13
C PRO A 26 -5.63 -0.05 27.46
N CYS A 27 -4.92 0.12 26.33
CA CYS A 27 -4.18 -0.97 25.72
C CYS A 27 -2.78 -1.06 26.37
N SER A 28 -2.50 -2.20 26.99
CA SER A 28 -1.23 -2.54 27.64
C SER A 28 -0.11 -2.64 26.61
N THR A 29 0.75 -1.62 26.54
CA THR A 29 2.02 -1.72 25.80
C THR A 29 3.00 -2.53 26.64
N LYS A 30 3.37 -3.73 26.18
CA LYS A 30 4.51 -4.48 26.73
C LYS A 30 5.79 -3.67 26.50
N ARG A 31 6.35 -3.10 27.57
CA ARG A 31 7.68 -2.44 27.57
C ARG A 31 8.76 -3.51 27.68
N PHE A 32 9.64 -3.57 26.68
CA PHE A 32 10.92 -4.27 26.80
C PHE A 32 11.96 -3.33 27.42
N PHE A 33 12.66 -3.81 28.44
CA PHE A 33 13.82 -3.13 29.02
C PHE A 33 15.10 -3.77 28.47
N VAL A 34 15.96 -2.97 27.85
CA VAL A 34 17.32 -3.36 27.50
C VAL A 34 18.27 -2.60 28.41
N ARG A 35 19.09 -3.35 29.15
CA ARG A 35 20.12 -2.82 30.07
C ARG A 35 21.45 -2.80 29.33
N SER A 36 22.02 -1.63 29.09
CA SER A 36 23.37 -1.48 28.54
C SER A 36 24.39 -1.29 29.66
N SER A 37 25.38 -2.17 29.76
CA SER A 37 26.60 -1.96 30.54
C SER A 37 27.62 -1.23 29.68
N VAL A 38 28.10 -0.07 30.15
CA VAL A 38 29.22 0.67 29.55
C VAL A 38 30.52 0.20 30.20
N SER A 39 31.47 -0.26 29.40
CA SER A 39 32.87 -0.37 29.79
C SER A 39 33.71 0.48 28.84
N ASN A 40 34.30 1.55 29.37
CA ASN A 40 35.29 2.37 28.69
C ASN A 40 36.64 1.65 28.70
N SER A 41 37.28 1.56 27.54
CA SER A 41 38.73 1.53 27.42
C SER A 41 39.11 2.11 26.06
N GLU A 42 39.78 3.26 26.11
CA GLU A 42 40.42 3.94 24.99
C GLU A 42 41.63 3.12 24.53
N ASP A 43 41.81 2.96 23.21
CA ASP A 43 43.13 2.99 22.57
C ASP A 43 43.03 3.13 21.05
N CYS A 44 44.04 3.79 20.49
CA CYS A 44 44.14 4.43 19.19
C CYS A 44 44.34 3.50 17.96
N GLU A 45 44.01 4.09 16.80
CA GLU A 45 44.43 3.74 15.43
C GLU A 45 43.99 2.40 14.81
N GLU A 46 42.96 2.47 13.96
CA GLU A 46 43.07 2.33 12.49
C GLU A 46 41.66 2.53 11.92
N SER A 47 41.45 3.56 11.09
CA SER A 47 40.14 3.85 10.50
C SER A 47 39.76 2.79 9.46
N LYS A 48 39.30 1.62 9.92
CA LYS A 48 38.57 0.66 9.10
C LYS A 48 37.22 1.27 8.77
N VAL A 49 37.20 2.01 7.66
CA VAL A 49 35.97 2.35 6.95
C VAL A 49 35.29 1.03 6.60
N ILE A 50 34.32 0.62 7.41
CA ILE A 50 33.37 -0.44 7.07
C ILE A 50 32.53 0.15 5.94
N LYS A 51 33.04 0.05 4.71
CA LYS A 51 32.23 0.18 3.51
C LYS A 51 31.26 -1.00 3.57
N LYS A 52 30.04 -0.77 4.04
CA LYS A 52 28.93 -1.67 3.81
C LYS A 52 28.83 -1.82 2.29
N ALA A 53 29.29 -2.96 1.77
CA ALA A 53 29.20 -3.26 0.35
C ALA A 53 27.72 -3.11 -0.02
N GLN A 54 27.46 -2.17 -0.93
CA GLN A 54 26.21 -2.15 -1.66
C GLN A 54 26.23 -3.44 -2.47
N ASP A 55 25.56 -4.48 -1.97
CA ASP A 55 25.21 -5.62 -2.80
C ASP A 55 24.36 -5.07 -3.94
N CYS A 56 25.02 -4.83 -5.06
CA CYS A 56 24.40 -4.38 -6.29
C CYS A 56 23.71 -5.62 -6.87
N TRP A 57 22.38 -5.63 -6.85
CA TRP A 57 21.58 -6.78 -7.26
C TRP A 57 21.79 -7.02 -8.76
N LYS A 58 22.64 -7.99 -9.10
CA LYS A 58 22.80 -8.45 -10.48
C LYS A 58 21.71 -9.47 -10.77
N ILE A 59 20.61 -9.01 -11.36
CA ILE A 59 19.62 -9.92 -11.92
C ILE A 59 20.08 -10.26 -13.33
N ASP A 60 20.53 -11.51 -13.52
CA ASP A 60 20.90 -12.01 -14.84
C ASP A 60 19.66 -12.57 -15.54
N PHE A 61 19.17 -11.86 -16.55
CA PHE A 61 18.05 -12.28 -17.39
C PHE A 61 18.49 -12.94 -18.70
N SER A 62 19.79 -13.13 -18.92
CA SER A 62 20.32 -13.56 -20.21
C SER A 62 19.91 -14.99 -20.62
N SER A 63 19.51 -15.84 -19.67
CA SER A 63 19.06 -17.22 -19.94
C SER A 63 17.56 -17.35 -20.26
N GLY A 64 16.73 -16.33 -20.01
CA GLY A 64 15.27 -16.40 -20.18
C GLY A 64 14.54 -17.37 -19.24
N GLU A 65 15.27 -18.01 -18.32
CA GLU A 65 14.75 -18.96 -17.33
C GLU A 65 14.10 -18.23 -16.15
N LYS A 66 13.21 -18.94 -15.44
CA LYS A 66 12.54 -18.37 -14.26
C LYS A 66 13.58 -18.21 -13.15
N PRO A 67 13.74 -17.01 -12.56
CA PRO A 67 14.67 -16.80 -11.46
C PRO A 67 14.29 -17.66 -10.25
N PRO A 68 15.27 -18.17 -9.48
CA PRO A 68 14.98 -18.92 -8.26
C PRO A 68 14.39 -17.98 -7.20
N THR A 69 13.26 -18.39 -6.62
CA THR A 69 12.53 -17.63 -5.61
C THR A 69 12.08 -18.53 -4.45
N PRO A 70 13.02 -19.17 -3.76
CA PRO A 70 12.70 -20.24 -2.81
C PRO A 70 11.79 -19.80 -1.66
N LEU A 71 11.91 -18.55 -1.19
CA LEU A 71 11.03 -18.04 -0.13
C LEU A 71 9.65 -17.72 -0.69
N LEU A 72 9.58 -17.00 -1.82
CA LEU A 72 8.31 -16.68 -2.47
C LEU A 72 7.54 -17.93 -2.94
N ASP A 73 8.25 -19.03 -3.24
CA ASP A 73 7.65 -20.33 -3.60
C ASP A 73 6.87 -20.94 -2.42
N THR A 74 7.15 -20.54 -1.18
CA THR A 74 6.40 -20.96 0.03
C THR A 74 5.16 -20.11 0.30
N ILE A 75 5.00 -18.97 -0.38
CA ILE A 75 3.99 -17.96 -0.06
C ILE A 75 2.94 -17.90 -1.16
N ASN A 76 1.75 -18.44 -0.85
CA ASN A 76 0.59 -18.35 -1.71
C ASN A 76 -0.42 -17.31 -1.21
N TYR A 77 -0.52 -17.13 0.11
CA TYR A 77 -1.46 -16.21 0.74
C TYR A 77 -0.78 -15.40 1.84
N PRO A 78 -1.33 -14.24 2.22
CA PRO A 78 -0.74 -13.37 3.24
C PRO A 78 -0.49 -14.06 4.58
N VAL A 79 -1.35 -15.00 4.98
CA VAL A 79 -1.17 -15.82 6.21
C VAL A 79 0.14 -16.63 6.25
N HIS A 80 0.77 -16.89 5.11
CA HIS A 80 2.09 -17.54 5.09
C HIS A 80 3.24 -16.59 5.50
N MET A 81 2.95 -15.29 5.64
CA MET A 81 3.92 -14.25 5.96
C MET A 81 3.98 -13.91 7.46
N ASP A 82 3.02 -14.35 8.26
CA ASP A 82 2.83 -13.91 9.67
C ASP A 82 4.07 -14.13 10.55
N ASN A 83 4.81 -15.22 10.31
CA ASN A 83 5.98 -15.61 11.12
C ASN A 83 7.33 -15.25 10.49
N LEU A 84 7.33 -14.49 9.38
CA LEU A 84 8.57 -14.09 8.73
C LEU A 84 9.30 -13.02 9.54
N SER A 85 10.61 -13.19 9.68
CA SER A 85 11.45 -12.15 10.27
C SER A 85 11.57 -10.95 9.33
N THR A 86 12.01 -9.79 9.83
CA THR A 86 12.27 -8.62 8.97
C THR A 86 13.27 -8.94 7.85
N GLN A 87 14.28 -9.78 8.12
CA GLN A 87 15.25 -10.21 7.11
C GLN A 87 14.59 -11.08 6.03
N ASP A 88 13.67 -11.96 6.42
CA ASP A 88 12.90 -12.77 5.47
C ASP A 88 11.96 -11.90 4.64
N LEU A 89 11.37 -10.85 5.21
CA LEU A 89 10.53 -9.89 4.47
C LEU A 89 11.35 -9.10 3.44
N GLU A 90 12.56 -8.68 3.78
CA GLU A 90 13.49 -8.04 2.83
C GLU A 90 13.87 -8.99 1.68
N ARG A 91 14.16 -10.26 2.02
CA ARG A 91 14.40 -11.30 1.02
C ARG A 91 13.19 -11.56 0.14
N LEU A 92 11.99 -11.64 0.73
CA LEU A 92 10.74 -11.83 0.02
C LEU A 92 10.49 -10.69 -0.97
N ALA A 93 10.73 -9.44 -0.57
CA ALA A 93 10.62 -8.29 -1.46
C ALA A 93 11.60 -8.39 -2.65
N SER A 94 12.83 -8.87 -2.42
CA SER A 94 13.80 -9.10 -3.49
C SER A 94 13.35 -10.19 -4.48
N GLU A 95 12.89 -11.33 -3.97
CA GLU A 95 12.40 -12.44 -4.80
C GLU A 95 11.12 -12.04 -5.57
N LEU A 96 10.21 -11.32 -4.93
CA LEU A 96 8.98 -10.79 -5.53
C LEU A 96 9.27 -9.79 -6.66
N ARG A 97 10.23 -8.90 -6.45
CA ARG A 97 10.69 -7.96 -7.50
C ARG A 97 11.17 -8.72 -8.73
N THR A 98 11.98 -9.74 -8.53
CA THR A 98 12.55 -10.56 -9.61
C THR A 98 11.45 -11.33 -10.36
N ASP A 99 10.48 -11.91 -9.64
CA ASP A 99 9.33 -12.62 -10.21
C ASP A 99 8.40 -11.69 -11.05
N ILE A 100 8.22 -10.45 -10.59
CA ILE A 100 7.47 -9.41 -11.33
C ILE A 100 8.18 -9.06 -12.63
N VAL A 101 9.48 -8.75 -12.59
CA VAL A 101 10.23 -8.41 -13.80
C VAL A 101 10.16 -9.55 -14.81
N TYR A 102 10.37 -10.80 -14.36
CA TYR A 102 10.27 -11.98 -15.21
C TYR A 102 8.87 -12.15 -15.84
N SER A 103 7.82 -12.03 -15.04
CA SER A 103 6.44 -12.22 -15.51
C SER A 103 6.03 -11.12 -16.50
N VAL A 104 6.32 -9.86 -16.18
CA VAL A 104 5.93 -8.69 -16.98
C VAL A 104 6.77 -8.58 -18.25
N ALA A 105 8.03 -9.04 -18.25
CA ALA A 105 8.84 -9.11 -19.48
C ALA A 105 8.18 -9.98 -20.57
N LYS A 106 7.39 -10.99 -20.18
CA LYS A 106 6.68 -11.89 -21.10
C LYS A 106 5.31 -11.40 -21.50
N THR A 107 4.60 -10.71 -20.61
CA THR A 107 3.20 -10.28 -20.84
C THR A 107 3.06 -8.81 -21.25
N GLY A 108 4.07 -7.99 -21.00
CA GLY A 108 3.92 -6.54 -20.92
C GLY A 108 3.06 -6.13 -19.72
N GLY A 109 2.84 -4.82 -19.55
CA GLY A 109 2.02 -4.26 -18.46
C GLY A 109 2.74 -3.21 -17.63
N HIS A 110 2.22 -2.97 -16.43
CA HIS A 110 2.64 -1.87 -15.56
C HIS A 110 3.82 -2.27 -14.66
N LEU A 111 5.02 -2.27 -15.23
CA LEU A 111 6.24 -2.69 -14.53
C LEU A 111 6.68 -1.67 -13.47
N SER A 112 7.00 -0.44 -13.88
CA SER A 112 7.64 0.57 -13.01
C SER A 112 6.81 0.91 -11.77
N SER A 113 5.50 1.07 -11.93
CA SER A 113 4.57 1.32 -10.82
C SER A 113 4.52 0.16 -9.82
N SER A 114 4.55 -1.08 -10.32
CA SER A 114 4.52 -2.28 -9.48
C SER A 114 5.82 -2.48 -8.72
N LEU A 115 6.98 -2.21 -9.34
CA LEU A 115 8.30 -2.32 -8.69
C LEU A 115 8.47 -1.32 -7.55
N GLY A 116 7.84 -0.13 -7.66
CA GLY A 116 7.92 0.93 -6.65
C GLY A 116 7.15 0.64 -5.36
N VAL A 117 6.25 -0.34 -5.35
CA VAL A 117 5.41 -0.68 -4.18
C VAL A 117 5.61 -2.10 -3.66
N VAL A 118 6.68 -2.79 -4.08
CA VAL A 118 6.96 -4.17 -3.65
C VAL A 118 7.08 -4.27 -2.13
N GLU A 119 7.93 -3.45 -1.52
CA GLU A 119 8.13 -3.42 -0.07
C GLU A 119 6.85 -2.99 0.65
N LEU A 120 6.12 -2.03 0.10
CA LEU A 120 4.85 -1.57 0.66
C LEU A 120 3.81 -2.70 0.66
N ALA A 121 3.69 -3.44 -0.44
CA ALA A 121 2.75 -4.56 -0.54
C ALA A 121 3.12 -5.69 0.43
N VAL A 122 4.42 -6.00 0.57
CA VAL A 122 4.92 -6.99 1.54
C VAL A 122 4.57 -6.55 2.97
N ALA A 123 4.85 -5.29 3.32
CA ALA A 123 4.55 -4.76 4.64
C ALA A 123 3.04 -4.75 4.93
N LEU A 124 2.21 -4.34 3.97
CA LEU A 124 0.76 -4.33 4.11
C LEU A 124 0.20 -5.73 4.36
N HIS A 125 0.64 -6.72 3.58
CA HIS A 125 0.16 -8.10 3.71
C HIS A 125 0.74 -8.84 4.93
N HIS A 126 1.87 -8.37 5.47
CA HIS A 126 2.41 -8.90 6.72
C HIS A 126 1.72 -8.30 7.97
N VAL A 127 1.31 -7.03 7.91
CA VAL A 127 0.72 -6.32 9.06
C VAL A 127 -0.80 -6.47 9.13
N PHE A 128 -1.47 -6.50 7.97
CA PHE A 128 -2.94 -6.51 7.89
C PHE A 128 -3.47 -7.86 7.40
N ASN A 129 -4.59 -8.29 7.96
CA ASN A 129 -5.20 -9.58 7.68
C ASN A 129 -6.28 -9.47 6.60
N THR A 130 -5.88 -9.52 5.33
CA THR A 130 -6.82 -9.57 4.20
C THR A 130 -7.38 -11.00 4.01
N PRO A 131 -8.69 -11.18 3.70
CA PRO A 131 -9.66 -10.19 3.22
C PRO A 131 -10.49 -9.49 4.29
N GLU A 132 -10.30 -9.76 5.59
CA GLU A 132 -11.04 -9.05 6.65
C GLU A 132 -10.71 -7.56 6.64
N ASP A 133 -9.41 -7.24 6.70
CA ASP A 133 -8.90 -5.91 6.44
C ASP A 133 -8.99 -5.56 4.95
N LYS A 134 -9.42 -4.34 4.67
CA LYS A 134 -9.67 -3.87 3.30
C LYS A 134 -8.49 -3.07 2.81
N ILE A 135 -7.77 -3.60 1.82
CA ILE A 135 -6.70 -2.88 1.13
C ILE A 135 -7.22 -2.46 -0.24
N ILE A 136 -7.26 -1.15 -0.49
CA ILE A 136 -7.76 -0.54 -1.71
C ILE A 136 -6.58 0.10 -2.44
N TRP A 137 -6.31 -0.34 -3.67
CA TRP A 137 -5.27 0.24 -4.51
C TRP A 137 -5.89 1.21 -5.51
N ASP A 138 -5.58 2.50 -5.41
CA ASP A 138 -6.04 3.52 -6.35
C ASP A 138 -5.44 3.30 -7.75
N VAL A 139 -6.25 3.44 -8.81
CA VAL A 139 -5.96 3.01 -10.20
C VAL A 139 -5.70 1.50 -10.33
N GLY A 140 -4.84 0.91 -9.50
CA GLY A 140 -4.56 -0.52 -9.43
C GLY A 140 -3.37 -0.98 -10.28
N HIS A 141 -2.79 -0.12 -11.10
CA HIS A 141 -1.64 -0.42 -11.96
C HIS A 141 -0.36 -0.81 -11.21
N GLN A 142 -0.29 -0.48 -9.92
CA GLN A 142 0.80 -0.82 -9.01
C GLN A 142 0.55 -2.14 -8.24
N ALA A 143 -0.61 -2.78 -8.41
CA ALA A 143 -1.06 -3.88 -7.55
C ALA A 143 -0.59 -5.29 -7.98
N TYR A 144 0.42 -5.43 -8.85
CA TYR A 144 0.93 -6.75 -9.23
C TYR A 144 1.55 -7.52 -8.05
N PRO A 145 2.36 -6.91 -7.16
CA PRO A 145 2.80 -7.56 -5.92
C PRO A 145 1.62 -8.06 -5.09
N HIS A 146 0.56 -7.26 -4.97
CA HIS A 146 -0.65 -7.63 -4.26
C HIS A 146 -1.32 -8.87 -4.89
N LYS A 147 -1.46 -8.94 -6.21
CA LYS A 147 -2.02 -10.12 -6.88
C LYS A 147 -1.17 -11.38 -6.64
N ILE A 148 0.15 -11.26 -6.74
CA ILE A 148 1.09 -12.37 -6.51
C ILE A 148 0.94 -12.93 -5.09
N LEU A 149 0.97 -12.06 -4.08
CA LEU A 149 0.90 -12.43 -2.66
C LEU A 149 -0.48 -12.93 -2.20
N THR A 150 -1.49 -12.88 -3.07
CA THR A 150 -2.88 -13.27 -2.76
C THR A 150 -3.39 -14.37 -3.70
N GLY A 151 -2.55 -15.37 -3.92
CA GLY A 151 -2.92 -16.64 -4.56
C GLY A 151 -2.92 -16.63 -6.09
N ARG A 152 -2.49 -15.54 -6.73
CA ARG A 152 -2.59 -15.40 -8.20
C ARG A 152 -1.25 -15.48 -8.94
N ARG A 153 -0.16 -15.79 -8.23
CA ARG A 153 1.20 -15.89 -8.79
C ARG A 153 1.27 -16.77 -10.04
N SER A 154 0.72 -17.99 -10.00
CA SER A 154 0.75 -18.94 -11.12
C SER A 154 0.03 -18.43 -12.37
N ARG A 155 -0.92 -17.51 -12.22
CA ARG A 155 -1.73 -16.94 -13.31
C ARG A 155 -1.17 -15.63 -13.87
N MET A 156 -0.07 -15.10 -13.34
CA MET A 156 0.50 -13.81 -13.78
C MET A 156 0.86 -13.77 -15.27
N HIS A 157 1.23 -14.92 -15.87
CA HIS A 157 1.49 -15.03 -17.31
C HIS A 157 0.25 -14.77 -18.21
N THR A 158 -0.94 -14.69 -17.61
CA THR A 158 -2.22 -14.39 -18.28
C THR A 158 -2.68 -12.94 -18.11
N ILE A 159 -1.93 -12.11 -17.38
CA ILE A 159 -2.37 -10.75 -17.04
C ILE A 159 -2.62 -9.91 -18.31
N ARG A 160 -3.74 -9.18 -18.32
CA ARG A 160 -4.24 -8.37 -19.45
C ARG A 160 -4.56 -9.15 -20.73
N LYS A 161 -4.56 -10.48 -20.71
CA LYS A 161 -5.01 -11.32 -21.83
C LYS A 161 -6.50 -11.63 -21.69
N THR A 162 -7.16 -11.88 -22.81
CA THR A 162 -8.55 -12.36 -22.83
C THR A 162 -8.70 -13.59 -21.94
N SER A 163 -9.72 -13.60 -21.08
CA SER A 163 -9.97 -14.66 -20.09
C SER A 163 -8.86 -14.89 -19.05
N GLY A 164 -7.88 -13.97 -18.97
CA GLY A 164 -6.79 -13.99 -17.99
C GLY A 164 -7.06 -13.09 -16.78
N LEU A 165 -6.01 -12.80 -16.01
CA LEU A 165 -6.09 -11.83 -14.91
C LEU A 165 -6.28 -10.40 -15.45
N ALA A 166 -7.11 -9.62 -14.77
CA ALA A 166 -7.26 -8.20 -15.03
C ALA A 166 -5.95 -7.45 -14.72
N GLY A 167 -5.68 -6.38 -15.47
CA GLY A 167 -4.53 -5.51 -15.23
C GLY A 167 -4.62 -4.67 -13.94
N PHE A 168 -5.79 -4.67 -13.29
CA PHE A 168 -6.12 -3.92 -12.09
C PHE A 168 -6.85 -4.84 -11.10
N PRO A 169 -6.95 -4.49 -9.81
CA PRO A 169 -7.82 -5.18 -8.86
C PRO A 169 -9.27 -5.22 -9.35
N LYS A 170 -9.87 -6.40 -9.30
CA LYS A 170 -11.25 -6.67 -9.72
C LYS A 170 -11.92 -7.55 -8.67
N ARG A 171 -13.02 -7.07 -8.09
CA ARG A 171 -13.75 -7.74 -6.98
C ARG A 171 -14.14 -9.18 -7.30
N ASP A 172 -14.61 -9.44 -8.52
CA ASP A 172 -15.01 -10.79 -8.94
C ASP A 172 -13.81 -11.72 -9.20
N GLU A 173 -12.59 -11.18 -9.29
CA GLU A 173 -11.36 -11.96 -9.51
C GLU A 173 -10.79 -12.51 -8.20
N SER A 174 -10.91 -11.78 -7.09
CA SER A 174 -10.35 -12.17 -5.79
C SER A 174 -11.06 -11.48 -4.64
N VAL A 175 -11.27 -12.21 -3.54
CA VAL A 175 -11.75 -11.66 -2.26
C VAL A 175 -10.82 -10.61 -1.66
N HIS A 176 -9.54 -10.61 -2.06
CA HIS A 176 -8.54 -9.64 -1.63
C HIS A 176 -8.63 -8.31 -2.39
N ASP A 177 -9.32 -8.27 -3.54
CA ASP A 177 -9.54 -7.06 -4.33
C ASP A 177 -10.78 -6.32 -3.78
N ALA A 178 -10.62 -5.59 -2.67
CA ALA A 178 -11.72 -4.98 -1.92
C ALA A 178 -12.58 -4.01 -2.78
N PHE A 179 -11.97 -3.31 -3.73
CA PHE A 179 -12.61 -2.35 -4.61
C PHE A 179 -12.15 -2.54 -6.05
N GLY A 180 -13.06 -2.36 -7.02
CA GLY A 180 -12.72 -2.42 -8.43
C GLY A 180 -12.05 -1.12 -8.86
N ALA A 181 -10.81 -1.20 -9.35
CA ALA A 181 -10.02 -0.03 -9.72
C ALA A 181 -9.97 0.18 -11.24
N GLY A 182 -9.51 1.37 -11.64
CA GLY A 182 -9.25 1.74 -13.03
C GLY A 182 -9.07 3.25 -13.15
N HIS A 183 -10.15 4.00 -12.89
CA HIS A 183 -10.06 5.45 -12.74
C HIS A 183 -9.34 5.83 -11.44
N SER A 184 -8.56 6.92 -11.48
CA SER A 184 -7.82 7.41 -10.32
C SER A 184 -8.73 8.10 -9.30
N SER A 185 -8.19 8.32 -8.11
CA SER A 185 -8.73 9.21 -7.08
C SER A 185 -10.03 8.70 -6.43
N THR A 186 -10.32 7.41 -6.59
CA THR A 186 -11.53 6.74 -6.09
C THR A 186 -11.31 6.03 -4.75
N SER A 187 -10.06 5.71 -4.41
CA SER A 187 -9.72 4.84 -3.27
C SER A 187 -10.10 5.42 -1.90
N ILE A 188 -9.92 6.72 -1.66
CA ILE A 188 -10.20 7.33 -0.35
C ILE A 188 -11.71 7.38 -0.10
N SER A 189 -12.49 7.78 -1.10
CA SER A 189 -13.95 7.83 -0.99
C SER A 189 -14.54 6.43 -0.80
N ALA A 190 -14.08 5.45 -1.58
CA ALA A 190 -14.47 4.06 -1.42
C ALA A 190 -14.08 3.50 -0.04
N GLY A 191 -12.87 3.80 0.43
CA GLY A 191 -12.38 3.41 1.75
C GLY A 191 -13.21 4.02 2.88
N LEU A 192 -13.56 5.30 2.78
CA LEU A 192 -14.44 5.97 3.74
C LEU A 192 -15.80 5.26 3.81
N GLY A 193 -16.41 4.94 2.67
CA GLY A 193 -17.67 4.18 2.65
C GLY A 193 -17.55 2.81 3.32
N MET A 194 -16.44 2.09 3.10
CA MET A 194 -16.18 0.81 3.77
C MET A 194 -15.95 0.97 5.28
N ALA A 195 -15.28 2.05 5.71
CA ALA A 195 -15.05 2.34 7.13
C ALA A 195 -16.37 2.67 7.85
N VAL A 196 -17.22 3.52 7.26
CA VAL A 196 -18.55 3.82 7.80
C VAL A 196 -19.40 2.55 7.88
N ALA A 197 -19.41 1.72 6.83
CA ALA A 197 -20.14 0.46 6.84
C ALA A 197 -19.64 -0.51 7.91
N ARG A 198 -18.32 -0.59 8.14
CA ARG A 198 -17.73 -1.37 9.23
C ARG A 198 -18.27 -0.91 10.58
N ASP A 199 -18.26 0.40 10.83
CA ASP A 199 -18.66 0.97 12.11
C ASP A 199 -20.15 0.72 12.38
N LEU A 200 -21.00 0.87 11.36
CA LEU A 200 -22.44 0.54 11.44
C LEU A 200 -22.71 -0.95 11.71
N LEU A 201 -21.82 -1.83 11.26
CA LEU A 201 -21.90 -3.27 11.50
C LEU A 201 -21.24 -3.70 12.82
N GLY A 202 -20.71 -2.75 13.62
CA GLY A 202 -20.02 -3.05 14.88
C GLY A 202 -18.71 -3.84 14.70
N LYS A 203 -18.09 -3.76 13.53
CA LYS A 203 -16.83 -4.44 13.21
C LYS A 203 -15.62 -3.56 13.54
N SER A 204 -14.44 -4.16 13.61
CA SER A 204 -13.19 -3.47 13.98
C SER A 204 -12.05 -3.69 12.99
N ASN A 205 -12.33 -4.18 11.78
CA ASN A 205 -11.31 -4.39 10.76
C ASN A 205 -10.71 -3.05 10.25
N HIS A 206 -9.50 -3.09 9.74
CA HIS A 206 -8.84 -1.93 9.15
C HIS A 206 -9.31 -1.69 7.72
N VAL A 207 -9.33 -0.41 7.33
CA VAL A 207 -9.54 0.01 5.94
C VAL A 207 -8.37 0.88 5.53
N ILE A 208 -7.71 0.49 4.45
CA ILE A 208 -6.45 1.06 3.97
C ILE A 208 -6.61 1.45 2.51
N SER A 209 -6.41 2.73 2.20
CA SER A 209 -6.40 3.25 0.83
C SER A 209 -4.98 3.63 0.43
N VAL A 210 -4.43 2.95 -0.58
CA VAL A 210 -3.12 3.25 -1.17
C VAL A 210 -3.33 4.10 -2.42
N ILE A 211 -2.88 5.36 -2.36
CA ILE A 211 -3.08 6.34 -3.43
C ILE A 211 -1.74 6.94 -3.89
N GLY A 212 -1.57 7.12 -5.20
CA GLY A 212 -0.39 7.79 -5.76
C GLY A 212 -0.49 9.32 -5.65
N ASP A 213 0.64 10.00 -5.63
CA ASP A 213 0.73 11.47 -5.65
C ASP A 213 0.03 12.09 -6.87
N GLY A 214 0.16 11.48 -8.05
CA GLY A 214 -0.60 11.89 -9.22
C GLY A 214 -2.12 11.76 -9.05
N ALA A 215 -2.59 10.68 -8.41
CA ALA A 215 -4.01 10.46 -8.15
C ALA A 215 -4.57 11.38 -7.05
N MET A 216 -3.73 11.91 -6.16
CA MET A 216 -4.15 12.91 -5.17
C MET A 216 -4.45 14.29 -5.76
N THR A 217 -4.12 14.53 -7.03
CA THR A 217 -4.37 15.84 -7.66
C THR A 217 -5.84 16.10 -7.99
N ALA A 218 -6.68 15.05 -8.09
CA ALA A 218 -8.09 15.22 -8.45
C ALA A 218 -8.94 15.67 -7.26
N GLY A 219 -9.95 16.51 -7.54
CA GLY A 219 -10.87 17.06 -6.53
C GLY A 219 -11.56 15.99 -5.67
N GLN A 220 -11.94 14.86 -6.26
CA GLN A 220 -12.59 13.76 -5.54
C GLN A 220 -11.75 13.23 -4.37
N ALA A 221 -10.41 13.24 -4.48
CA ALA A 221 -9.56 12.81 -3.38
C ALA A 221 -9.58 13.82 -2.22
N TYR A 222 -9.63 15.12 -2.52
CA TYR A 222 -9.77 16.18 -1.50
C TYR A 222 -11.14 16.18 -0.84
N GLU A 223 -12.21 16.02 -1.62
CA GLU A 223 -13.57 15.89 -1.09
C GLU A 223 -13.67 14.69 -0.14
N ALA A 224 -13.10 13.55 -0.52
CA ALA A 224 -13.07 12.36 0.30
C ALA A 224 -12.26 12.54 1.59
N MET A 225 -11.08 13.17 1.54
CA MET A 225 -10.29 13.47 2.73
C MET A 225 -11.01 14.45 3.66
N ASN A 226 -11.65 15.47 3.11
CA ASN A 226 -12.41 16.45 3.90
C ASN A 226 -13.59 15.76 4.62
N ASN A 227 -14.32 14.90 3.90
CA ASN A 227 -15.42 14.14 4.48
C ASN A 227 -14.93 13.14 5.54
N ALA A 228 -13.80 12.46 5.30
CA ALA A 228 -13.21 11.55 6.28
C ALA A 228 -12.81 12.29 7.58
N GLY A 229 -12.29 13.51 7.47
CA GLY A 229 -11.98 14.36 8.62
C GLY A 229 -13.22 14.85 9.37
N PHE A 230 -14.31 15.15 8.66
CA PHE A 230 -15.58 15.52 9.28
C PHE A 230 -16.22 14.36 10.06
N LEU A 231 -16.16 13.14 9.51
CA LEU A 231 -16.74 11.94 10.12
C LEU A 231 -15.86 11.29 11.20
N ASP A 232 -14.62 11.78 11.39
CA ASP A 232 -13.61 11.19 12.29
C ASP A 232 -13.48 9.66 12.13
N SER A 233 -13.57 9.19 10.89
CA SER A 233 -13.61 7.75 10.59
C SER A 233 -12.23 7.12 10.68
N ASN A 234 -12.13 5.93 11.28
CA ASN A 234 -10.87 5.18 11.34
C ASN A 234 -10.51 4.58 9.97
N LEU A 235 -9.78 5.36 9.16
CA LEU A 235 -9.31 5.07 7.81
C LEU A 235 -7.81 5.36 7.70
N ILE A 236 -7.04 4.42 7.15
CA ILE A 236 -5.62 4.58 6.88
C ILE A 236 -5.44 4.98 5.42
N VAL A 237 -4.85 6.15 5.18
CA VAL A 237 -4.49 6.59 3.83
C VAL A 237 -2.98 6.57 3.67
N ILE A 238 -2.49 5.78 2.70
CA ILE A 238 -1.07 5.68 2.37
C ILE A 238 -0.84 6.41 1.05
N LEU A 239 -0.06 7.47 1.13
CA LEU A 239 0.39 8.22 -0.03
C LEU A 239 1.69 7.63 -0.59
N ASN A 240 1.60 7.01 -1.76
CA ASN A 240 2.75 6.57 -2.54
C ASN A 240 3.25 7.72 -3.43
N ASP A 241 4.15 8.54 -2.90
CA ASP A 241 4.76 9.66 -3.60
C ASP A 241 6.05 9.21 -4.29
N ASN A 242 5.97 9.00 -5.60
CA ASN A 242 7.12 8.66 -6.44
C ASN A 242 7.51 9.81 -7.39
N LYS A 243 6.89 10.99 -7.24
CA LYS A 243 7.06 12.15 -8.12
C LYS A 243 6.79 11.86 -9.60
N GLN A 244 5.94 10.88 -9.88
CA GLN A 244 5.55 10.49 -11.23
C GLN A 244 4.04 10.31 -11.31
N VAL A 245 3.45 10.64 -12.45
CA VAL A 245 2.03 10.38 -12.70
C VAL A 245 1.86 9.03 -13.38
N SER A 246 0.70 8.39 -13.19
CA SER A 246 0.38 7.06 -13.72
C SER A 246 0.33 6.94 -15.26
N LEU A 247 0.38 8.06 -15.98
CA LEU A 247 0.36 8.13 -17.44
C LEU A 247 1.79 8.12 -17.99
N PRO A 248 2.03 7.60 -19.21
CA PRO A 248 3.30 7.74 -19.90
C PRO A 248 3.48 9.20 -20.32
N THR A 249 3.94 10.02 -19.39
CA THR A 249 4.21 11.43 -19.61
C THR A 249 5.68 11.65 -19.94
N ALA A 250 6.25 10.84 -20.84
CA ALA A 250 7.51 11.22 -21.46
C ALA A 250 7.20 12.35 -22.46
N THR A 251 7.45 13.59 -22.06
CA THR A 251 7.54 14.72 -23.00
C THR A 251 8.96 14.78 -23.56
N LEU A 252 9.21 15.59 -24.60
CA LEU A 252 10.53 15.76 -25.20
C LEU A 252 11.61 16.19 -24.16
N ASP A 253 11.20 16.71 -23.01
CA ASP A 253 12.06 17.21 -21.92
C ASP A 253 12.21 16.24 -20.73
N GLY A 254 11.65 15.03 -20.81
CA GLY A 254 11.73 13.99 -19.76
C GLY A 254 10.37 13.59 -19.16
N PRO A 255 10.35 12.75 -18.10
CA PRO A 255 9.12 12.33 -17.46
C PRO A 255 8.42 13.52 -16.77
N ALA A 256 7.14 13.76 -17.09
CA ALA A 256 6.42 14.87 -16.51
C ALA A 256 6.21 14.62 -15.02
N THR A 257 6.64 15.61 -14.24
CA THR A 257 6.43 15.64 -12.81
C THR A 257 4.95 15.92 -12.50
N PRO A 258 4.40 15.33 -11.43
CA PRO A 258 3.07 15.68 -10.95
C PRO A 258 3.02 17.17 -10.67
N VAL A 259 2.13 17.86 -11.39
CA VAL A 259 1.90 19.29 -11.24
C VAL A 259 0.94 19.55 -10.09
N GLY A 260 1.21 20.58 -9.30
CA GLY A 260 0.32 21.04 -8.24
C GLY A 260 1.03 21.44 -6.96
N ALA A 261 0.39 22.35 -6.21
CA ALA A 261 0.91 22.84 -4.94
C ALA A 261 1.19 21.71 -3.94
N LEU A 262 0.38 20.65 -3.92
CA LEU A 262 0.50 19.52 -3.00
C LEU A 262 1.80 18.71 -3.21
N SER A 263 2.16 18.37 -4.45
CA SER A 263 3.42 17.66 -4.74
C SER A 263 4.64 18.47 -4.29
N SER A 264 4.59 19.80 -4.51
CA SER A 264 5.64 20.72 -4.07
C SER A 264 5.73 20.86 -2.55
N THR A 265 4.59 20.85 -1.82
CA THR A 265 4.57 20.95 -0.36
C THR A 265 4.98 19.64 0.30
N LEU A 266 4.58 18.48 -0.24
CA LEU A 266 5.00 17.17 0.23
C LEU A 266 6.50 16.95 0.04
N THR A 267 7.05 17.33 -1.12
CA THR A 267 8.49 17.29 -1.35
C THR A 267 9.24 18.17 -0.32
N LYS A 268 8.73 19.37 -0.04
CA LYS A 268 9.31 20.26 1.00
C LYS A 268 9.19 19.65 2.40
N LEU A 269 8.07 18.98 2.71
CA LEU A 269 7.84 18.33 3.99
C LEU A 269 8.79 17.14 4.20
N GLN A 270 8.92 16.25 3.21
CA GLN A 270 9.83 15.11 3.23
C GLN A 270 11.30 15.57 3.35
N ALA A 271 11.68 16.64 2.65
CA ALA A 271 13.01 17.22 2.73
C ALA A 271 13.29 17.99 4.03
N SER A 272 12.23 18.34 4.78
CA SER A 272 12.36 19.14 5.99
C SER A 272 13.20 18.43 7.05
N THR A 273 14.10 19.18 7.68
CA THR A 273 14.97 18.69 8.76
C THR A 273 14.16 18.27 9.99
N LYS A 274 13.01 18.88 10.25
CA LYS A 274 12.12 18.51 11.36
C LYS A 274 11.51 17.13 11.16
N PHE A 275 10.99 16.83 9.97
CA PHE A 275 10.43 15.52 9.67
C PHE A 275 11.50 14.42 9.69
N ARG A 276 12.69 14.70 9.15
CA ARG A 276 13.82 13.75 9.21
C ARG A 276 14.23 13.43 10.65
N LYS A 277 14.37 14.44 11.52
CA LYS A 277 14.67 14.25 12.94
C LYS A 277 13.60 13.43 13.67
N LEU A 278 12.32 13.70 13.40
CA LEU A 278 11.21 12.92 13.97
C LEU A 278 11.27 11.45 13.53
N ARG A 279 11.49 11.21 12.24
CA ARG A 279 11.63 9.86 11.68
C ARG A 279 12.81 9.11 12.29
N ASP A 280 13.94 9.79 12.45
CA ASP A 280 15.14 9.17 13.01
C ASP A 280 14.97 8.87 14.51
N ALA A 281 14.28 9.74 15.26
CA ALA A 281 13.89 9.48 16.65
C ALA A 281 12.91 8.30 16.77
N ALA A 282 11.93 8.19 15.86
CA ALA A 282 11.00 7.05 15.83
C ALA A 282 11.72 5.72 15.55
N LYS A 283 12.75 5.72 14.69
CA LYS A 283 13.60 4.54 14.45
C LYS A 283 14.43 4.14 15.68
N LEU A 284 14.88 5.11 16.46
CA LEU A 284 15.61 4.85 17.71
C LEU A 284 14.72 4.26 18.81
N LEU A 285 13.42 4.60 18.80
CA LEU A 285 12.43 4.06 19.74
C LEU A 285 11.95 2.63 19.40
N GLN A 286 12.22 2.17 18.17
CA GLN A 286 11.87 0.81 17.71
C GLN A 286 13.03 -0.19 17.84
N ARG A 287 14.22 0.25 18.29
CA ARG A 287 15.34 -0.62 18.68
C ARG A 287 15.37 -0.84 20.18
#